data_AF-A0A0C3NP43-F1
#
_entry.id   AF-A0A0C3NP43-F1
#
_cell.length_a   1.000
_cell.length_b   1.000
_cell.length_c   1.000
_cell.angle_alpha   90.00
_cell.angle_beta   90.00
_cell.angle_gamma   90.00
#
_symmetry.space_group_name_H-M   'P 1'
#
loop_
_entity.id
_entity.type
_entity.pdbx_description
1 polymer ?
#
loop_
_entity_poly.entity_id
_entity_poly.type
_entity_poly.pdbx_seq_one_letter_code
_entity_poly.pdbx_strand_id
1 'polypeptide(L)'
;MIDRAFSCEMAWHAGCTLSQTVFSFLYVHALPNLDPDTIAQSHHGESDRARPIELVSVVLRASVLGLLKCCDLAWRELIKGNVYDSEDWQSEKCDVPMSETYPVSRILGILDEACIWIRNSSRVRSTWRTALFHRLVLRKTLVELLSALLSKDYFRFQPLVETARTMLQHVRASPPPPPRPSSPALRAFDPQFPRVLVSAIPLHPIQLPDQSSVWDTLAGLLDSVEQLAILTEIPDLSTWDVVGTLRIWQPKPNQSLAYIRSAFQSAIYENGIILNKFLQKHAVDCFFMEALQISYDSFISSFQTRWVGPDSLPLGHIERTITQLVVGRIKSHWYNPSRRRRYCMKSLFDWHELYALLTDVQKHLAPVSGIDVVGRLRPVVLMYRFETIREVILSGFQLALYSVNERPFAYWYLAQVLEQHLSCFDEIIEVLPNSVPRFEFQFRARYLTALQALSFTLFAVTIKTMGSSWERLRLNFLRRYKWAFVHEYADIDIPPVCSTA
;
A
#
# COMPACT_ATOMS: atom_id res chain seq x y z
N MET A 1 -1.03 -26.74 15.28
CA MET A 1 -2.33 -26.06 15.07
C MET A 1 -2.13 -24.55 15.06
N ILE A 2 -1.68 -23.93 16.15
CA ILE A 2 -1.46 -22.46 16.23
C ILE A 2 -0.59 -21.95 15.06
N ASP A 3 0.56 -22.57 14.79
CA ASP A 3 1.47 -22.15 13.71
C ASP A 3 0.82 -22.23 12.33
N ARG A 4 0.03 -23.29 12.09
CA ARG A 4 -0.73 -23.48 10.86
C ARG A 4 -1.87 -22.47 10.69
N ALA A 5 -2.42 -21.97 11.81
CA ALA A 5 -3.42 -20.91 11.78
C ALA A 5 -2.82 -19.58 11.30
N PHE A 6 -1.54 -19.29 11.63
CA PHE A 6 -0.82 -18.17 11.01
C PHE A 6 -0.64 -18.37 9.49
N SER A 7 -0.45 -19.60 9.01
CA SER A 7 -0.43 -19.87 7.57
C SER A 7 -1.77 -19.52 6.91
N CYS A 8 -2.89 -19.80 7.58
CA CYS A 8 -4.22 -19.44 7.09
C CYS A 8 -4.38 -17.91 7.02
N GLU A 9 -4.02 -17.22 8.10
CA GLU A 9 -4.09 -15.75 8.18
C GLU A 9 -3.23 -15.07 7.11
N MET A 10 -1.96 -15.49 6.96
CA MET A 10 -1.07 -14.88 5.97
C MET A 10 -1.51 -15.20 4.53
N ALA A 11 -2.08 -16.38 4.27
CA ALA A 11 -2.67 -16.69 2.98
C ALA A 11 -3.87 -15.79 2.65
N TRP A 12 -4.71 -15.46 3.65
CA TRP A 12 -5.79 -14.49 3.47
C TRP A 12 -5.25 -13.08 3.18
N HIS A 13 -4.26 -12.61 3.95
CA HIS A 13 -3.61 -11.32 3.68
C HIS A 13 -2.92 -11.24 2.31
N ALA A 14 -2.57 -12.40 1.72
CA ALA A 14 -2.01 -12.52 0.38
C ALA A 14 -3.08 -12.58 -0.73
N GLY A 15 -4.38 -12.45 -0.40
CA GLY A 15 -5.48 -12.35 -1.35
C GLY A 15 -6.36 -13.59 -1.50
N CYS A 16 -6.09 -14.68 -0.76
CA CYS A 16 -6.98 -15.84 -0.73
C CYS A 16 -8.28 -15.52 0.03
N THR A 17 -9.36 -16.26 -0.22
CA THR A 17 -10.62 -16.11 0.52
C THR A 17 -10.51 -16.59 1.96
N LEU A 18 -11.30 -16.01 2.88
CA LEU A 18 -11.41 -16.50 4.27
C LEU A 18 -11.89 -17.95 4.32
N SER A 19 -12.83 -18.31 3.44
CA SER A 19 -13.34 -19.68 3.28
C SER A 19 -12.22 -20.70 3.01
N GLN A 20 -11.31 -20.41 2.06
CA GLN A 20 -10.20 -21.32 1.71
C GLN A 20 -9.07 -21.33 2.75
N THR A 21 -9.08 -20.41 3.72
CA THR A 21 -7.97 -20.17 4.64
C THR A 21 -8.42 -20.30 6.10
N VAL A 22 -8.74 -19.19 6.76
CA VAL A 22 -9.05 -19.11 8.19
C VAL A 22 -10.23 -20.00 8.54
N PHE A 23 -11.26 -20.04 7.71
CA PHE A 23 -12.45 -20.87 7.96
C PHE A 23 -12.26 -22.35 7.65
N SER A 24 -11.12 -22.76 7.09
CA SER A 24 -10.74 -24.16 7.05
C SER A 24 -10.34 -24.70 8.43
N PHE A 25 -10.03 -23.81 9.38
CA PHE A 25 -9.66 -24.20 10.74
C PHE A 25 -10.90 -24.48 11.58
N LEU A 26 -11.20 -25.76 11.83
CA LEU A 26 -12.47 -26.21 12.41
C LEU A 26 -12.78 -25.61 13.80
N TYR A 27 -11.75 -25.24 14.56
CA TYR A 27 -11.92 -24.61 15.87
C TYR A 27 -12.53 -23.20 15.80
N VAL A 28 -12.48 -22.53 14.64
CA VAL A 28 -13.20 -21.26 14.42
C VAL A 28 -14.71 -21.48 14.58
N HIS A 29 -15.23 -22.58 14.03
CA HIS A 29 -16.66 -22.92 14.06
C HIS A 29 -17.11 -23.57 15.37
N ALA A 30 -16.16 -24.05 16.17
CA ALA A 30 -16.43 -24.72 17.44
C ALA A 30 -16.26 -23.80 18.66
N LEU A 31 -15.99 -22.50 18.49
CA LEU A 31 -15.65 -21.56 19.57
C LEU A 31 -16.60 -21.60 20.79
N PRO A 32 -17.93 -21.63 20.65
CA PRO A 32 -18.84 -21.75 21.79
C PRO A 32 -18.60 -23.03 22.60
N ASN A 33 -18.26 -24.13 21.94
CA ASN A 33 -18.01 -25.43 22.57
C ASN A 33 -16.64 -25.50 23.25
N LEU A 34 -15.75 -24.52 23.00
CA LEU A 34 -14.44 -24.46 23.65
C LEU A 34 -14.48 -23.69 24.97
N ASP A 35 -15.61 -23.09 25.32
CA ASP A 35 -15.72 -22.29 26.54
C ASP A 35 -15.44 -23.15 27.79
N PRO A 36 -14.54 -22.72 28.70
CA PRO A 36 -14.24 -23.45 29.92
C PRO A 36 -15.48 -23.84 30.72
N ASP A 37 -16.48 -22.97 30.79
CA ASP A 37 -17.71 -23.22 31.55
C ASP A 37 -18.57 -24.30 30.88
N THR A 38 -18.59 -24.33 29.54
CA THR A 38 -19.32 -25.34 28.76
C THR A 38 -18.63 -26.71 28.85
N ILE A 39 -17.30 -26.73 28.76
CA ILE A 39 -16.49 -27.96 28.84
C ILE A 39 -16.53 -28.56 30.26
N ALA A 40 -16.54 -27.72 31.29
CA ALA A 40 -16.63 -28.18 32.68
C ALA A 40 -17.94 -28.93 32.97
N GLN A 41 -19.02 -28.58 32.27
CA GLN A 41 -20.33 -29.24 32.39
C GLN A 41 -20.40 -30.57 31.62
N SER A 42 -19.62 -30.73 30.54
CA SER A 42 -19.66 -31.92 29.69
C SER A 42 -18.63 -33.00 30.05
N HIS A 43 -17.55 -32.65 30.77
CA HIS A 43 -16.46 -33.56 31.10
C HIS A 43 -16.41 -33.90 32.60
N HIS A 44 -17.18 -34.90 33.01
CA HIS A 44 -17.12 -35.51 34.36
C HIS A 44 -16.21 -36.76 34.44
N GLY A 45 -15.40 -37.05 33.42
CA GLY A 45 -14.54 -38.24 33.34
C GLY A 45 -13.08 -38.02 33.78
N GLU A 46 -12.32 -39.12 33.94
CA GLU A 46 -10.90 -39.11 34.31
C GLU A 46 -10.07 -38.15 33.45
N SER A 47 -9.54 -37.10 34.08
CA SER A 47 -8.70 -36.10 33.42
C SER A 47 -7.37 -36.73 32.99
N ASP A 48 -7.11 -36.78 31.68
CA ASP A 48 -5.79 -37.12 31.15
C ASP A 48 -4.77 -36.06 31.61
N ARG A 49 -3.98 -36.40 32.64
CA ARG A 49 -2.98 -35.49 33.23
C ARG A 49 -1.89 -35.08 32.24
N ALA A 50 -1.62 -35.89 31.22
CA ALA A 50 -0.63 -35.60 30.19
C ALA A 50 -1.18 -34.70 29.07
N ARG A 51 -2.51 -34.61 28.93
CA ARG A 51 -3.22 -33.78 27.95
C ARG A 51 -4.37 -33.01 28.63
N PRO A 52 -4.04 -32.02 29.47
CA PRO A 52 -5.04 -31.20 30.16
C PRO A 52 -5.97 -30.51 29.15
N ILE A 53 -7.27 -30.59 29.40
CA ILE A 53 -8.31 -30.03 28.51
C ILE A 53 -8.19 -28.51 28.38
N GLU A 54 -7.58 -27.86 29.37
CA GLU A 54 -7.30 -26.43 29.39
C GLU A 54 -6.33 -26.00 28.27
N LEU A 55 -5.53 -26.91 27.71
CA LEU A 55 -4.78 -26.63 26.48
C LEU A 55 -5.70 -26.32 25.30
N VAL A 56 -6.92 -26.84 25.31
CA VAL A 56 -7.96 -26.55 24.32
C VAL A 56 -8.84 -25.39 24.80
N SER A 57 -9.45 -25.51 25.98
CA SER A 57 -10.47 -24.56 26.46
C SER A 57 -9.91 -23.19 26.85
N VAL A 58 -8.65 -23.12 27.27
CA VAL A 58 -7.97 -21.87 27.64
C VAL A 58 -7.01 -21.45 26.53
N VAL A 59 -6.03 -22.29 26.20
CA VAL A 59 -4.90 -21.90 25.34
C VAL A 59 -5.30 -21.82 23.86
N LEU A 60 -5.86 -22.90 23.30
CA LEU A 60 -6.26 -22.92 21.89
C LEU A 60 -7.40 -21.92 21.63
N ARG A 61 -8.42 -21.88 22.49
CA ARG A 61 -9.52 -20.91 22.40
C ARG A 61 -9.00 -19.48 22.37
N ALA A 62 -8.11 -19.09 23.30
CA ALA A 62 -7.52 -17.75 23.31
C ALA A 62 -6.77 -17.45 22.00
N SER A 63 -5.99 -18.40 21.49
CA SER A 63 -5.30 -18.26 20.21
C SER A 63 -6.25 -18.10 19.01
N VAL A 64 -7.38 -18.82 18.97
CA VAL A 64 -8.38 -18.72 17.90
C VAL A 64 -9.12 -17.39 17.96
N LEU A 65 -9.52 -16.96 19.15
CA LEU A 65 -10.15 -15.64 19.36
C LEU A 65 -9.21 -14.50 18.96
N GLY A 66 -7.92 -14.60 19.33
CA GLY A 66 -6.90 -13.65 18.90
C GLY A 66 -6.73 -13.64 17.37
N LEU A 67 -6.69 -14.81 16.72
CA LEU A 67 -6.64 -14.92 15.26
C LEU A 67 -7.81 -14.19 14.60
N LEU A 68 -9.04 -14.51 15.02
CA LEU A 68 -10.23 -13.90 14.44
C LEU A 68 -10.26 -12.38 14.68
N LYS A 69 -9.81 -11.93 15.86
CA LYS A 69 -9.70 -10.49 16.14
C LYS A 69 -8.67 -9.79 15.25
N CYS A 70 -7.52 -10.42 14.95
CA CYS A 70 -6.59 -9.90 13.96
C CYS A 70 -7.25 -9.76 12.59
N CYS A 71 -8.00 -10.78 12.15
CA CYS A 71 -8.75 -10.73 10.89
C CYS A 71 -9.82 -9.64 10.88
N ASP A 72 -10.59 -9.47 11.95
CA ASP A 72 -11.58 -8.38 12.11
C ASP A 72 -10.94 -7.00 11.99
N LEU A 73 -9.85 -6.75 12.72
CA LEU A 73 -9.14 -5.47 12.68
C LEU A 73 -8.58 -5.17 11.29
N ALA A 74 -7.99 -6.17 10.64
CA ALA A 74 -7.51 -6.03 9.27
C ALA A 74 -8.64 -5.81 8.26
N TRP A 75 -9.76 -6.52 8.42
CA TRP A 75 -10.94 -6.37 7.57
C TRP A 75 -11.52 -4.95 7.66
N ARG A 76 -11.59 -4.37 8.87
CA ARG A 76 -12.04 -2.98 9.09
C ARG A 76 -11.17 -1.93 8.42
N GLU A 77 -9.86 -2.17 8.32
CA GLU A 77 -8.98 -1.30 7.54
C GLU A 77 -9.21 -1.49 6.04
N LEU A 78 -9.30 -2.74 5.58
CA LEU A 78 -9.43 -3.06 4.16
C LEU A 78 -10.75 -2.57 3.55
N ILE A 79 -11.85 -2.59 4.32
CA ILE A 79 -13.17 -2.13 3.85
C ILE A 79 -13.26 -0.62 3.64
N LYS A 80 -12.24 0.16 4.03
CA LYS A 80 -12.15 1.60 3.74
C LYS A 80 -12.00 1.92 2.25
N GLY A 81 -11.72 0.91 1.41
CA GLY A 81 -11.67 1.06 -0.04
C GLY A 81 -10.37 1.67 -0.59
N ASN A 82 -9.30 1.71 0.20
CA ASN A 82 -7.97 2.11 -0.29
C ASN A 82 -7.32 1.03 -1.19
N VAL A 83 -7.76 -0.22 -1.07
CA VAL A 83 -7.36 -1.34 -1.91
C VAL A 83 -8.60 -2.04 -2.46
N TYR A 84 -8.44 -2.77 -3.57
CA TYR A 84 -9.57 -3.27 -4.34
C TYR A 84 -9.99 -4.65 -3.87
N ASP A 85 -11.24 -4.77 -3.41
CA ASP A 85 -11.84 -6.08 -3.11
C ASP A 85 -11.94 -6.95 -4.37
N SER A 86 -11.88 -8.26 -4.18
CA SER A 86 -11.80 -9.28 -5.22
C SER A 86 -10.56 -9.23 -6.13
N GLU A 87 -9.62 -8.32 -5.89
CA GLU A 87 -8.36 -8.20 -6.64
C GLU A 87 -7.14 -8.21 -5.71
N ASP A 88 -7.12 -7.31 -4.72
CA ASP A 88 -6.05 -7.20 -3.72
C ASP A 88 -6.29 -8.09 -2.49
N TRP A 89 -7.55 -8.30 -2.15
CA TRP A 89 -8.02 -9.04 -0.98
C TRP A 89 -9.45 -9.57 -1.22
N GLN A 90 -10.00 -10.33 -0.28
CA GLN A 90 -11.35 -10.90 -0.36
C GLN A 90 -12.13 -10.59 0.91
N SER A 91 -13.25 -9.88 0.78
CA SER A 91 -14.07 -9.40 1.89
C SER A 91 -15.09 -10.42 2.44
N GLU A 92 -15.43 -11.44 1.66
CA GLU A 92 -16.49 -12.41 1.97
C GLU A 92 -16.23 -13.18 3.27
N LYS A 93 -17.21 -13.14 4.19
CA LYS A 93 -17.17 -13.78 5.52
C LYS A 93 -17.97 -15.07 5.60
N CYS A 94 -18.77 -15.42 4.59
CA CYS A 94 -19.59 -16.62 4.56
C CYS A 94 -20.48 -16.81 5.80
N ASP A 95 -21.01 -15.71 6.35
CA ASP A 95 -21.76 -15.65 7.62
C ASP A 95 -21.01 -16.22 8.85
N VAL A 96 -19.68 -16.30 8.80
CA VAL A 96 -18.84 -16.73 9.92
C VAL A 96 -18.39 -15.53 10.75
N PRO A 97 -18.75 -15.44 12.05
CA PRO A 97 -18.33 -14.33 12.90
C PRO A 97 -16.81 -14.29 13.14
N MET A 98 -16.18 -13.13 12.98
CA MET A 98 -14.73 -12.94 13.23
C MET A 98 -14.43 -12.32 14.61
N SER A 99 -15.23 -12.65 15.63
CA SER A 99 -15.15 -12.01 16.97
C SER A 99 -15.37 -10.49 16.96
N GLU A 100 -16.00 -9.94 15.93
CA GLU A 100 -16.19 -8.49 15.72
C GLU A 100 -17.01 -7.78 16.81
N THR A 101 -17.89 -8.52 17.50
CA THR A 101 -18.68 -8.04 18.64
C THR A 101 -17.88 -7.92 19.95
N TYR A 102 -16.75 -8.61 20.06
CA TYR A 102 -15.91 -8.53 21.25
C TYR A 102 -14.98 -7.31 21.19
N PRO A 103 -14.91 -6.48 22.24
CA PRO A 103 -13.94 -5.39 22.30
C PRO A 103 -12.52 -5.95 22.36
N VAL A 104 -11.55 -5.20 21.82
CA VAL A 104 -10.13 -5.59 21.80
C VAL A 104 -9.63 -5.94 23.20
N SER A 105 -9.97 -5.13 24.21
CA SER A 105 -9.59 -5.35 25.61
C SER A 105 -10.04 -6.72 26.15
N ARG A 106 -11.21 -7.21 25.77
CA ARG A 106 -11.70 -8.53 26.19
C ARG A 106 -10.86 -9.66 25.61
N ILE A 107 -10.49 -9.56 24.33
CA ILE A 107 -9.65 -10.56 23.67
C ILE A 107 -8.24 -10.57 24.26
N LEU A 108 -7.67 -9.39 24.55
CA LEU A 108 -6.39 -9.27 25.23
C LEU A 108 -6.42 -9.90 26.63
N GLY A 109 -7.49 -9.66 27.40
CA GLY A 109 -7.68 -10.29 28.70
C GLY A 109 -7.69 -11.83 28.63
N ILE A 110 -8.40 -12.41 27.67
CA ILE A 110 -8.44 -13.87 27.46
C ILE A 110 -7.05 -14.42 27.08
N LEU A 111 -6.29 -13.71 26.24
CA LEU A 111 -4.91 -14.08 25.90
C LEU A 111 -3.97 -13.98 27.11
N ASP A 112 -4.14 -12.98 27.97
CA ASP A 112 -3.38 -12.82 29.20
C ASP A 112 -3.67 -13.92 30.21
N GLU A 113 -4.95 -14.27 30.41
CA GLU A 113 -5.35 -15.41 31.24
C GLU A 113 -4.71 -16.72 30.75
N ALA A 114 -4.70 -16.96 29.44
CA ALA A 114 -4.03 -18.13 28.85
C ALA A 114 -2.51 -18.11 29.05
N CYS A 115 -1.87 -16.94 28.93
CA CYS A 115 -0.45 -16.74 29.22
C CYS A 115 -0.11 -16.98 30.69
N ILE A 116 -0.95 -16.53 31.62
CA ILE A 116 -0.78 -16.77 33.06
C ILE A 116 -0.95 -18.26 33.36
N TRP A 117 -2.00 -18.87 32.82
CA TRP A 117 -2.28 -20.29 33.01
C TRP A 117 -1.13 -21.16 32.49
N ILE A 118 -0.62 -20.91 31.27
CA ILE A 118 0.46 -21.73 30.71
C ILE A 118 1.71 -21.61 31.58
N ARG A 119 2.09 -20.40 32.03
CA ARG A 119 3.27 -20.17 32.89
C ARG A 119 3.20 -20.91 34.22
N ASN A 120 2.03 -20.91 34.85
CA ASN A 120 1.85 -21.46 36.20
C ASN A 120 1.44 -22.95 36.19
N SER A 121 1.05 -23.50 35.05
CA SER A 121 0.57 -24.89 34.95
C SER A 121 1.72 -25.89 35.08
N SER A 122 1.71 -26.65 36.18
CA SER A 122 2.58 -27.82 36.38
C SER A 122 2.20 -29.01 35.49
N ARG A 123 1.01 -28.98 34.86
CA ARG A 123 0.49 -30.06 33.99
C ARG A 123 1.08 -30.05 32.59
N VAL A 124 1.79 -28.97 32.20
CA VAL A 124 2.42 -28.84 30.88
C VAL A 124 3.93 -28.96 31.01
N ARG A 125 4.55 -29.80 30.16
CA ARG A 125 6.02 -29.95 30.10
C ARG A 125 6.70 -28.60 29.82
N SER A 126 7.84 -28.34 30.45
CA SER A 126 8.54 -27.04 30.38
C SER A 126 8.83 -26.58 28.96
N THR A 127 9.27 -27.48 28.07
CA THR A 127 9.56 -27.15 26.66
C THR A 127 8.32 -26.64 25.91
N TRP A 128 7.18 -27.31 26.07
CA TRP A 128 5.91 -26.91 25.48
C TRP A 128 5.33 -25.66 26.14
N ARG A 129 5.55 -25.50 27.44
CA ARG A 129 5.12 -24.33 28.19
C ARG A 129 5.69 -23.04 27.59
N THR A 130 7.02 -23.00 27.41
CA THR A 130 7.72 -21.85 26.83
C THR A 130 7.33 -21.64 25.37
N ALA A 131 7.27 -22.72 24.58
CA ALA A 131 6.91 -22.64 23.16
C ALA A 131 5.49 -22.11 22.93
N LEU A 132 4.50 -22.54 23.72
CA LEU A 132 3.12 -22.05 23.65
C LEU A 132 3.01 -20.62 24.17
N PHE A 133 3.73 -20.29 25.24
CA PHE A 133 3.78 -18.93 25.77
C PHE A 133 4.23 -17.91 24.71
N HIS A 134 5.34 -18.17 24.01
CA HIS A 134 5.83 -17.26 22.95
C HIS A 134 4.82 -17.05 21.83
N ARG A 135 4.06 -18.10 21.45
CA ARG A 135 3.03 -18.03 20.40
C ARG A 135 1.82 -17.20 20.85
N LEU A 136 1.40 -17.35 22.11
CA LEU A 136 0.30 -16.56 22.68
C LEU A 136 0.68 -15.08 22.81
N VAL A 137 1.90 -14.79 23.29
CA VAL A 137 2.39 -13.40 23.36
C VAL A 137 2.50 -12.81 21.96
N LEU A 138 3.06 -13.53 20.98
CA LEU A 138 3.10 -13.05 19.59
C LEU A 138 1.69 -12.72 19.09
N ARG A 139 0.71 -13.59 19.33
CA ARG A 139 -0.68 -13.34 18.94
C ARG A 139 -1.25 -12.10 19.64
N LYS A 140 -1.04 -11.97 20.96
CA LYS A 140 -1.48 -10.80 21.73
C LYS A 140 -0.89 -9.51 21.17
N THR A 141 0.42 -9.48 20.96
CA THR A 141 1.12 -8.31 20.41
C THR A 141 0.61 -7.95 19.02
N LEU A 142 0.25 -8.92 18.17
CA LEU A 142 -0.36 -8.63 16.88
C LEU A 142 -1.77 -8.04 16.99
N VAL A 143 -2.60 -8.51 17.94
CA VAL A 143 -3.90 -7.89 18.20
C VAL A 143 -3.72 -6.43 18.63
N GLU A 144 -2.77 -6.16 19.53
CA GLU A 144 -2.45 -4.80 19.98
C GLU A 144 -1.93 -3.93 18.83
N LEU A 145 -1.04 -4.46 17.99
CA LEU A 145 -0.44 -3.75 16.87
C LEU A 145 -1.48 -3.39 15.81
N LEU A 146 -2.33 -4.34 15.40
CA LEU A 146 -3.38 -4.09 14.41
C LEU A 146 -4.44 -3.12 14.97
N SER A 147 -4.74 -3.19 16.26
CA SER A 147 -5.63 -2.24 16.92
C SER A 147 -5.04 -0.83 16.92
N ALA A 148 -3.76 -0.69 17.29
CA ALA A 148 -3.04 0.58 17.29
C ALA A 148 -2.93 1.17 15.88
N LEU A 149 -2.80 0.33 14.86
CA LEU A 149 -2.75 0.77 13.47
C LEU A 149 -4.10 1.32 13.01
N LEU A 150 -5.20 0.64 13.35
CA LEU A 150 -6.55 1.11 13.03
C LEU A 150 -6.90 2.42 13.76
N SER A 151 -6.48 2.57 15.02
CA SER A 151 -6.66 3.80 15.80
C SER A 151 -5.61 4.90 15.51
N LYS A 152 -4.58 4.59 14.71
CA LYS A 152 -3.47 5.49 14.37
C LYS A 152 -2.62 5.91 15.58
N ASP A 153 -2.52 5.05 16.59
CA ASP A 153 -1.69 5.24 17.78
C ASP A 153 -0.21 4.90 17.50
N TYR A 154 0.41 5.62 16.56
CA TYR A 154 1.75 5.30 16.03
C TYR A 154 2.86 5.29 17.09
N PHE A 155 2.70 6.06 18.17
CA PHE A 155 3.63 6.06 19.31
C PHE A 155 3.77 4.68 19.99
N ARG A 156 2.78 3.79 19.83
CA ARG A 156 2.80 2.43 20.39
C ARG A 156 3.55 1.43 19.52
N PHE A 157 3.91 1.78 18.28
CA PHE A 157 4.41 0.81 17.31
C PHE A 157 5.76 0.26 17.68
N GLN A 158 6.73 1.11 18.05
CA GLN A 158 8.09 0.67 18.34
C GLN A 158 8.14 -0.44 19.43
N PRO A 159 7.54 -0.28 20.63
CA PRO A 159 7.62 -1.31 21.65
C PRO A 159 6.87 -2.60 21.25
N LEU A 160 5.76 -2.47 20.50
CA LEU A 160 5.01 -3.62 20.00
C LEU A 160 5.77 -4.38 18.91
N VAL A 161 6.41 -3.67 17.98
CA VAL A 161 7.22 -4.27 16.89
C VAL A 161 8.41 -5.01 17.48
N GLU A 162 9.12 -4.43 18.44
CA GLU A 162 10.24 -5.09 19.12
C GLU A 162 9.80 -6.35 19.83
N THR A 163 8.72 -6.26 20.61
CA THR A 163 8.14 -7.43 21.30
C THR A 163 7.76 -8.53 20.29
N ALA A 164 7.10 -8.17 19.19
CA ALA A 164 6.69 -9.12 18.16
C ALA A 164 7.90 -9.77 17.47
N ARG A 165 8.96 -9.00 17.16
CA ARG A 165 10.21 -9.52 16.58
C ARG A 165 10.89 -10.52 17.51
N THR A 166 11.03 -10.19 18.79
CA THR A 166 11.61 -11.10 19.79
C THR A 166 10.78 -12.38 19.92
N MET A 167 9.46 -12.28 20.01
CA MET A 167 8.60 -13.47 20.09
C MET A 167 8.67 -14.30 18.81
N LEU A 168 8.70 -13.67 17.64
CA LEU A 168 8.84 -14.36 16.35
C LEU A 168 10.17 -15.12 16.25
N GLN A 169 11.28 -14.52 16.70
CA GLN A 169 12.59 -15.19 16.76
C GLN A 169 12.53 -16.43 17.66
N HIS A 170 11.91 -16.33 18.85
CA HIS A 170 11.76 -17.49 19.73
C HIS A 170 10.83 -18.57 19.17
N VAL A 171 9.77 -18.19 18.45
CA VAL A 171 8.89 -19.13 17.74
C VAL A 171 9.67 -19.87 16.65
N ARG A 172 10.48 -19.17 15.86
CA ARG A 172 11.36 -19.77 14.83
C ARG A 172 12.38 -20.73 15.45
N ALA A 173 12.94 -20.40 16.61
CA ALA A 173 13.90 -21.24 17.32
C ALA A 173 13.28 -22.48 17.99
N SER A 174 11.94 -22.56 18.04
CA SER A 174 11.20 -23.67 18.67
C SER A 174 10.11 -24.22 17.75
N PRO A 175 10.48 -24.81 16.58
CA PRO A 175 9.51 -25.41 15.68
C PRO A 175 8.86 -26.64 16.36
N PRO A 176 7.54 -26.86 16.18
CA PRO A 176 6.89 -28.03 16.72
C PRO A 176 7.33 -29.28 15.92
N PRO A 177 7.48 -30.45 16.55
CA PRO A 177 7.62 -31.71 15.81
C PRO A 177 6.45 -31.93 14.84
N PRO A 178 6.70 -32.49 13.65
CA PRO A 178 5.64 -32.77 12.70
C PRO A 178 4.64 -33.76 13.31
N PRO A 179 3.33 -33.54 13.12
CA PRO A 179 2.33 -34.50 13.58
C PRO A 179 2.52 -35.83 12.83
N ARG A 180 2.32 -36.94 13.55
CA ARG A 180 2.30 -38.27 12.92
C ARG A 180 1.18 -38.34 11.88
N PRO A 181 1.29 -39.17 10.81
CA PRO A 181 0.28 -39.27 9.76
C PRO A 181 -1.13 -39.64 10.27
N SER A 182 -1.24 -40.40 11.36
CA SER A 182 -2.50 -40.77 12.00
C SER A 182 -2.97 -39.78 13.08
N SER A 183 -2.27 -38.67 13.27
CA SER A 183 -2.58 -37.70 14.33
C SER A 183 -3.93 -37.01 14.07
N PRO A 184 -4.85 -36.99 15.04
CA PRO A 184 -6.09 -36.22 14.93
C PRO A 184 -5.86 -34.72 14.70
N ALA A 185 -4.68 -34.19 15.07
CA ALA A 185 -4.33 -32.79 14.83
C ALA A 185 -4.32 -32.40 13.34
N LEU A 186 -4.11 -33.36 12.43
CA LEU A 186 -4.20 -33.13 10.99
C LEU A 186 -5.64 -32.81 10.55
N ARG A 187 -6.64 -33.34 11.26
CA ARG A 187 -8.07 -33.11 11.01
C ARG A 187 -8.57 -31.77 11.56
N ALA A 188 -7.73 -31.02 12.27
CA ALA A 188 -8.11 -29.70 12.77
C ALA A 188 -8.33 -28.68 11.65
N PHE A 189 -7.79 -28.95 10.45
CA PHE A 189 -7.97 -28.15 9.26
C PHE A 189 -8.65 -29.01 8.20
N ASP A 190 -9.79 -28.56 7.69
CA ASP A 190 -10.48 -29.20 6.57
C ASP A 190 -10.42 -28.27 5.36
N PRO A 191 -9.54 -28.54 4.37
CA PRO A 191 -9.43 -27.71 3.17
C PRO A 191 -10.68 -27.83 2.27
N GLN A 192 -11.56 -28.79 2.52
CA GLN A 192 -12.86 -28.94 1.85
C GLN A 192 -14.01 -28.28 2.63
N PHE A 193 -13.75 -27.69 3.80
CA PHE A 193 -14.76 -26.99 4.59
C PHE A 193 -15.55 -25.91 3.82
N PRO A 194 -14.98 -25.20 2.82
CA PRO A 194 -15.76 -24.27 2.00
C PRO A 194 -17.07 -24.84 1.43
N ARG A 195 -17.17 -26.15 1.20
CA ARG A 195 -18.38 -26.80 0.65
C ARG A 195 -19.61 -26.72 1.57
N VAL A 196 -19.41 -26.47 2.87
CA VAL A 196 -20.49 -26.34 3.87
C VAL A 196 -20.74 -24.90 4.28
N LEU A 197 -19.94 -23.96 3.78
CA LEU A 197 -20.10 -22.53 4.02
C LEU A 197 -21.07 -21.93 3.00
N VAL A 198 -21.76 -20.85 3.39
CA VAL A 198 -22.55 -20.04 2.47
C VAL A 198 -21.58 -19.28 1.57
N SER A 199 -21.38 -19.77 0.34
CA SER A 199 -20.54 -19.14 -0.68
C SER A 199 -21.19 -19.23 -2.05
N ALA A 200 -21.21 -18.11 -2.77
CA ALA A 200 -21.70 -18.06 -4.15
C ALA A 200 -20.64 -18.49 -5.18
N ILE A 201 -19.39 -18.71 -4.76
CA ILE A 201 -18.26 -18.99 -5.64
C ILE A 201 -17.81 -20.44 -5.44
N PRO A 202 -17.71 -21.25 -6.51
CA PRO A 202 -17.06 -22.55 -6.45
C PRO A 202 -15.58 -22.36 -6.14
N LEU A 203 -15.12 -22.83 -4.98
CA LEU A 203 -13.74 -22.67 -4.53
C LEU A 203 -13.05 -24.03 -4.42
N HIS A 204 -11.86 -24.13 -5.03
CA HIS A 204 -11.00 -25.29 -4.87
C HIS A 204 -10.13 -25.17 -3.62
N PRO A 205 -9.76 -26.29 -2.99
CA PRO A 205 -8.73 -26.31 -1.96
C PRO A 205 -7.44 -25.63 -2.43
N ILE A 206 -6.82 -24.85 -1.56
CA ILE A 206 -5.53 -24.20 -1.82
C ILE A 206 -4.40 -24.86 -1.03
N GLN A 207 -3.18 -24.74 -1.53
CA GLN A 207 -1.99 -25.04 -0.75
C GLN A 207 -1.62 -23.82 0.08
N LEU A 208 -1.74 -23.95 1.40
CA LEU A 208 -1.24 -22.92 2.31
C LEU A 208 0.30 -22.87 2.30
N PRO A 209 0.90 -21.69 2.47
CA PRO A 209 2.36 -21.52 2.50
C PRO A 209 3.01 -22.37 3.59
N ASP A 210 4.29 -22.71 3.39
CA ASP A 210 5.10 -23.36 4.40
C ASP A 210 5.38 -22.42 5.58
N GLN A 211 5.75 -23.00 6.72
CA GLN A 211 5.86 -22.23 7.95
C GLN A 211 6.99 -21.19 7.91
N SER A 212 8.08 -21.45 7.19
CA SER A 212 9.20 -20.50 7.08
C SER A 212 8.74 -19.26 6.31
N SER A 213 8.11 -19.46 5.16
CA SER A 213 7.56 -18.38 4.35
C SER A 213 6.56 -17.53 5.15
N VAL A 214 5.68 -18.15 5.93
CA VAL A 214 4.71 -17.45 6.81
C VAL A 214 5.42 -16.54 7.81
N TRP A 215 6.49 -17.02 8.43
CA TRP A 215 7.26 -16.21 9.36
C TRP A 215 8.01 -15.07 8.67
N ASP A 216 8.46 -15.26 7.43
CA ASP A 216 9.12 -14.20 6.66
C ASP A 216 8.11 -13.13 6.20
N THR A 217 6.89 -13.54 5.84
CA THR A 217 5.78 -12.60 5.59
C THR A 217 5.43 -11.80 6.84
N LEU A 218 5.34 -12.45 8.00
CA LEU A 218 5.07 -11.77 9.27
C LEU A 218 6.19 -10.79 9.65
N ALA A 219 7.46 -11.16 9.44
CA ALA A 219 8.58 -10.23 9.64
C ALA A 219 8.48 -9.01 8.71
N GLY A 220 8.15 -9.22 7.43
CA GLY A 220 7.94 -8.13 6.47
C GLY A 220 6.74 -7.23 6.80
N LEU A 221 5.68 -7.78 7.41
CA LEU A 221 4.60 -6.99 7.99
C LEU A 221 5.13 -6.06 9.09
N LEU A 222 5.90 -6.59 10.04
CA LEU A 222 6.48 -5.80 11.14
C LEU A 222 7.41 -4.69 10.62
N ASP A 223 8.27 -4.99 9.64
CA ASP A 223 9.12 -3.99 8.98
C ASP A 223 8.30 -2.87 8.32
N SER A 224 7.17 -3.23 7.72
CA SER A 224 6.31 -2.26 7.04
C SER A 224 5.57 -1.36 8.04
N VAL A 225 5.16 -1.91 9.19
CA VAL A 225 4.54 -1.15 10.27
C VAL A 225 5.54 -0.18 10.91
N GLU A 226 6.77 -0.62 11.14
CA GLU A 226 7.86 0.24 11.62
C GLU A 226 8.14 1.38 10.62
N GLN A 227 8.24 1.07 9.32
CA GLN A 227 8.42 2.11 8.31
C GLN A 227 7.24 3.10 8.28
N LEU A 228 6.00 2.62 8.43
CA LEU A 228 4.83 3.49 8.51
C LEU A 228 4.96 4.47 9.70
N ALA A 229 5.32 3.98 10.89
CA ALA A 229 5.53 4.83 12.06
C ALA A 229 6.60 5.91 11.81
N ILE A 230 7.72 5.54 11.18
CA ILE A 230 8.78 6.50 10.86
C ILE A 230 8.26 7.56 9.87
N LEU A 231 7.61 7.15 8.78
CA LEU A 231 7.14 8.08 7.76
C LEU A 231 6.07 9.04 8.28
N THR A 232 5.21 8.60 9.22
CA THR A 232 4.18 9.48 9.80
C THR A 232 4.74 10.61 10.65
N GLU A 233 6.01 10.54 11.05
CA GLU A 233 6.73 11.63 11.71
C GLU A 233 7.37 12.62 10.72
N ILE A 234 7.42 12.29 9.43
CA ILE A 234 8.05 13.12 8.40
C ILE A 234 6.97 13.92 7.68
N PRO A 235 6.95 15.27 7.80
CA PRO A 235 5.93 16.12 7.18
C PRO A 235 6.12 16.29 5.67
N ASP A 236 7.35 16.13 5.18
CA ASP A 236 7.72 16.35 3.78
C ASP A 236 7.09 15.27 2.87
N LEU A 237 6.28 15.71 1.91
CA LEU A 237 5.55 14.81 1.03
C LEU A 237 6.46 14.18 -0.05
N SER A 238 7.53 14.85 -0.45
CA SER A 238 8.59 14.28 -1.29
C SER A 238 9.24 13.05 -0.67
N THR A 239 9.41 13.00 0.65
CA THR A 239 9.95 11.79 1.31
C THR A 239 9.03 10.59 1.10
N TRP A 240 7.71 10.81 1.20
CA TRP A 240 6.71 9.78 0.90
C TRP A 240 6.73 9.38 -0.58
N ASP A 241 6.90 10.34 -1.50
CA ASP A 241 7.02 10.08 -2.95
C ASP A 241 8.26 9.23 -3.26
N VAL A 242 9.41 9.54 -2.65
CA VAL A 242 10.67 8.79 -2.81
C VAL A 242 10.55 7.38 -2.27
N VAL A 243 10.04 7.22 -1.03
CA VAL A 243 9.88 5.87 -0.43
C VAL A 243 8.86 5.04 -1.19
N GLY A 244 7.75 5.64 -1.62
CA GLY A 244 6.76 5.00 -2.48
C GLY A 244 7.38 4.53 -3.80
N THR A 245 8.13 5.39 -4.47
CA THR A 245 8.83 5.08 -5.73
C THR A 245 9.82 3.94 -5.55
N LEU A 246 10.65 3.96 -4.48
CA LEU A 246 11.58 2.88 -4.18
C LEU A 246 10.86 1.54 -3.95
N ARG A 247 9.72 1.53 -3.25
CA ARG A 247 8.92 0.31 -3.03
C ARG A 247 8.42 -0.32 -4.33
N ILE A 248 8.13 0.49 -5.35
CA ILE A 248 7.64 0.01 -6.65
C ILE A 248 8.77 -0.59 -7.48
N TRP A 249 9.92 0.08 -7.51
CA TRP A 249 11.05 -0.29 -8.36
C TRP A 249 12.00 -1.30 -7.68
N GLN A 250 11.92 -1.43 -6.36
CA GLN A 250 12.63 -2.44 -5.56
C GLN A 250 11.62 -3.20 -4.67
N PRO A 251 10.69 -3.96 -5.28
CA PRO A 251 9.63 -4.62 -4.53
C PRO A 251 10.21 -5.70 -3.62
N LYS A 252 9.80 -5.68 -2.36
CA LYS A 252 10.04 -6.77 -1.40
C LYS A 252 8.74 -7.58 -1.26
N PRO A 253 8.69 -8.85 -1.71
CA PRO A 253 7.44 -9.64 -1.73
C PRO A 253 6.73 -9.72 -0.37
N ASN A 254 7.48 -9.78 0.73
CA ASN A 254 6.92 -9.88 2.08
C ASN A 254 6.41 -8.54 2.66
N GLN A 255 6.48 -7.43 1.91
CA GLN A 255 6.13 -6.09 2.38
C GLN A 255 5.01 -5.43 1.54
N SER A 256 4.32 -6.20 0.70
CA SER A 256 3.29 -5.71 -0.26
C SER A 256 1.87 -6.15 0.07
N LEU A 257 1.63 -6.67 1.29
CA LEU A 257 0.31 -7.09 1.76
C LEU A 257 -0.74 -5.99 1.58
N ALA A 258 -1.94 -6.36 1.10
CA ALA A 258 -3.02 -5.42 0.83
C ALA A 258 -3.38 -4.57 2.04
N TYR A 259 -3.40 -5.19 3.23
CA TYR A 259 -3.66 -4.51 4.49
C TYR A 259 -2.66 -3.38 4.78
N ILE A 260 -1.37 -3.65 4.59
CA ILE A 260 -0.31 -2.65 4.78
C ILE A 260 -0.44 -1.52 3.76
N ARG A 261 -0.70 -1.86 2.49
CA ARG A 261 -0.95 -0.86 1.44
C ARG A 261 -2.14 0.03 1.76
N SER A 262 -3.22 -0.52 2.30
CA SER A 262 -4.36 0.25 2.80
C SER A 262 -3.96 1.18 3.94
N ALA A 263 -3.20 0.66 4.92
CA ALA A 263 -2.76 1.42 6.09
C ALA A 263 -1.92 2.66 5.72
N PHE A 264 -0.96 2.50 4.80
CA PHE A 264 -0.18 3.63 4.28
C PHE A 264 -1.08 4.66 3.61
N GLN A 265 -2.05 4.22 2.80
CA GLN A 265 -3.01 5.12 2.15
C GLN A 265 -3.94 5.85 3.13
N SER A 266 -4.39 5.18 4.20
CA SER A 266 -5.14 5.77 5.30
C SER A 266 -4.31 6.79 6.08
N ALA A 267 -3.01 6.55 6.24
CA ALA A 267 -2.11 7.51 6.85
C ALA A 267 -1.89 8.73 5.95
N ILE A 268 -1.68 8.53 4.64
CA ILE A 268 -1.48 9.61 3.68
C ILE A 268 -2.66 10.57 3.67
N TYR A 269 -3.89 10.04 3.57
CA TYR A 269 -5.09 10.85 3.59
C TYR A 269 -6.33 10.06 3.98
N GLU A 270 -6.99 10.50 5.06
CA GLU A 270 -8.27 9.97 5.50
C GLU A 270 -9.09 11.10 6.14
N ASN A 271 -10.38 11.20 5.78
CA ASN A 271 -11.33 12.17 6.36
C ASN A 271 -10.84 13.63 6.38
N GLY A 272 -10.15 14.07 5.33
CA GLY A 272 -9.65 15.45 5.22
C GLY A 272 -8.36 15.73 5.98
N ILE A 273 -7.75 14.72 6.61
CA ILE A 273 -6.50 14.84 7.36
C ILE A 273 -5.38 14.12 6.61
N ILE A 274 -4.25 14.81 6.46
CA ILE A 274 -3.02 14.35 5.82
C ILE A 274 -2.02 13.91 6.90
N LEU A 275 -1.40 12.74 6.72
CA LEU A 275 -0.44 12.14 7.68
C LEU A 275 -0.99 12.02 9.11
N ASN A 276 -2.31 12.01 9.27
CA ASN A 276 -3.03 12.07 10.55
C ASN A 276 -2.72 13.28 11.44
N LYS A 277 -2.09 14.32 10.88
CA LYS A 277 -1.60 15.48 11.63
C LYS A 277 -1.99 16.81 10.99
N PHE A 278 -2.07 16.85 9.67
CA PHE A 278 -2.14 18.09 8.92
C PHE A 278 -3.47 18.26 8.17
N LEU A 279 -3.91 19.49 8.00
CA LEU A 279 -5.06 19.82 7.16
C LEU A 279 -4.68 19.80 5.67
N GLN A 280 -5.68 19.83 4.79
CA GLN A 280 -5.48 19.81 3.33
C GLN A 280 -4.53 20.89 2.78
N LYS A 281 -4.46 22.07 3.45
CA LYS A 281 -3.53 23.15 3.09
C LYS A 281 -2.06 22.68 3.11
N HIS A 282 -1.71 21.72 3.96
CA HIS A 282 -0.35 21.17 4.04
C HIS A 282 0.14 20.58 2.71
N ALA A 283 -0.73 19.95 1.92
CA ALA A 283 -0.32 19.47 0.60
C ALA A 283 0.10 20.61 -0.33
N VAL A 284 -0.60 21.74 -0.26
CA VAL A 284 -0.29 22.94 -1.03
C VAL A 284 1.01 23.56 -0.51
N ASP A 285 1.14 23.75 0.80
CA ASP A 285 2.35 24.30 1.40
C ASP A 285 3.60 23.47 1.04
N CYS A 286 3.53 22.14 1.18
CA CYS A 286 4.58 21.22 0.74
C CYS A 286 4.87 21.34 -0.76
N PHE A 287 3.85 21.38 -1.61
CA PHE A 287 4.05 21.50 -3.06
C PHE A 287 4.87 22.75 -3.42
N PHE A 288 4.53 23.91 -2.85
CA PHE A 288 5.25 25.16 -3.12
C PHE A 288 6.64 25.20 -2.48
N MET A 289 6.76 24.74 -1.24
CA MET A 289 8.05 24.73 -0.54
C MET A 289 9.03 23.75 -1.18
N GLU A 290 8.59 22.53 -1.49
CA GLU A 290 9.45 21.47 -2.00
C GLU A 290 9.79 21.66 -3.50
N ALA A 291 8.93 22.30 -4.29
CA ALA A 291 9.19 22.54 -5.72
C ALA A 291 9.82 23.91 -6.03
N LEU A 292 9.47 24.96 -5.29
CA LEU A 292 9.85 26.34 -5.60
C LEU A 292 10.60 27.05 -4.47
N GLN A 293 10.76 26.42 -3.30
CA GLN A 293 11.38 27.04 -2.11
C GLN A 293 10.67 28.33 -1.68
N ILE A 294 9.35 28.42 -1.88
CA ILE A 294 8.52 29.55 -1.43
C ILE A 294 7.32 29.05 -0.64
N SER A 295 6.91 29.84 0.36
CA SER A 295 5.68 29.55 1.09
C SER A 295 4.46 29.83 0.21
N TYR A 296 3.37 29.12 0.46
CA TYR A 296 2.13 29.36 -0.26
C TYR A 296 1.59 30.78 -0.04
N ASP A 297 1.67 31.31 1.18
CA ASP A 297 1.21 32.67 1.47
C ASP A 297 2.04 33.74 0.73
N SER A 298 3.36 33.51 0.57
CA SER A 298 4.23 34.37 -0.26
C SER A 298 3.88 34.27 -1.75
N PHE A 299 3.54 33.07 -2.22
CA PHE A 299 3.06 32.86 -3.58
C PHE A 299 1.77 33.65 -3.82
N ILE A 300 0.77 33.52 -2.95
CA ILE A 300 -0.51 34.23 -3.04
C ILE A 300 -0.31 35.74 -3.08
N SER A 301 0.51 36.28 -2.17
CA SER A 301 0.78 37.72 -2.11
C SER A 301 1.40 38.24 -3.41
N SER A 302 2.35 37.49 -3.98
CA SER A 302 2.98 37.81 -5.26
C SER A 302 2.01 37.66 -6.44
N PHE A 303 1.07 36.71 -6.34
CA PHE A 303 0.07 36.48 -7.37
C PHE A 303 -0.95 37.62 -7.44
N GLN A 304 -1.51 37.99 -6.29
CA GLN A 304 -2.55 39.01 -6.17
C GLN A 304 -2.04 40.39 -6.58
N THR A 305 -0.79 40.73 -6.23
CA THR A 305 -0.19 42.02 -6.60
C THR A 305 0.09 42.15 -8.09
N ARG A 306 0.25 41.03 -8.80
CA ARG A 306 0.53 41.01 -10.25
C ARG A 306 -0.68 40.72 -11.11
N TRP A 307 -1.80 40.31 -10.54
CA TRP A 307 -3.00 39.96 -11.27
C TRP A 307 -3.62 41.20 -11.94
N VAL A 308 -3.74 41.17 -13.26
CA VAL A 308 -4.40 42.21 -14.06
C VAL A 308 -5.58 41.64 -14.87
N GLY A 309 -6.03 40.43 -14.53
CA GLY A 309 -7.15 39.77 -15.20
C GLY A 309 -8.51 40.37 -14.81
N PRO A 310 -9.53 40.17 -15.67
CA PRO A 310 -10.86 40.75 -15.46
C PRO A 310 -11.63 40.11 -14.30
N ASP A 311 -11.41 38.82 -14.05
CA ASP A 311 -12.12 38.04 -13.03
C ASP A 311 -11.31 37.88 -11.74
N SER A 312 -11.97 37.41 -10.68
CA SER A 312 -11.27 37.02 -9.45
C SER A 312 -10.35 35.83 -9.69
N LEU A 313 -9.18 35.84 -9.08
CA LEU A 313 -8.20 34.79 -9.20
C LEU A 313 -8.75 33.42 -8.70
N PRO A 314 -8.63 32.32 -9.47
CA PRO A 314 -9.24 31.03 -9.13
C PRO A 314 -8.44 30.22 -8.09
N LEU A 315 -8.00 30.87 -7.01
CA LEU A 315 -7.11 30.27 -5.99
C LEU A 315 -7.70 29.01 -5.36
N GLY A 316 -8.97 29.04 -4.93
CA GLY A 316 -9.59 27.89 -4.28
C GLY A 316 -9.71 26.67 -5.21
N HIS A 317 -9.79 26.88 -6.52
CA HIS A 317 -9.74 25.79 -7.49
C HIS A 317 -8.32 25.25 -7.63
N ILE A 318 -7.31 26.12 -7.78
CA ILE A 318 -5.90 25.73 -7.86
C ILE A 318 -5.48 24.94 -6.60
N GLU A 319 -5.81 25.42 -5.40
CA GLU A 319 -5.54 24.73 -4.13
C GLU A 319 -6.13 23.33 -4.11
N ARG A 320 -7.43 23.22 -4.40
CA ARG A 320 -8.14 21.94 -4.39
C ARG A 320 -7.53 20.96 -5.38
N THR A 321 -7.23 21.42 -6.59
CA THR A 321 -6.65 20.57 -7.65
C THR A 321 -5.23 20.13 -7.28
N ILE A 322 -4.39 21.02 -6.74
CA ILE A 322 -3.05 20.65 -6.24
C ILE A 322 -3.15 19.63 -5.12
N THR A 323 -4.00 19.86 -4.10
CA THR A 323 -4.19 18.91 -3.00
C THR A 323 -4.61 17.53 -3.53
N GLN A 324 -5.61 17.47 -4.43
CA GLN A 324 -6.09 16.22 -5.00
C GLN A 324 -5.01 15.49 -5.80
N LEU A 325 -4.28 16.19 -6.65
CA LEU A 325 -3.24 15.62 -7.51
C LEU A 325 -2.03 15.12 -6.71
N VAL A 326 -1.55 15.92 -5.75
CA VAL A 326 -0.40 15.57 -4.90
C VAL A 326 -0.74 14.40 -4.00
N VAL A 327 -1.85 14.47 -3.25
CA VAL A 327 -2.30 13.38 -2.36
C VAL A 327 -2.55 12.12 -3.18
N GLY A 328 -3.29 12.23 -4.28
CA GLY A 328 -3.61 11.10 -5.13
C GLY A 328 -2.35 10.45 -5.73
N ARG A 329 -1.37 11.25 -6.16
CA ARG A 329 -0.07 10.74 -6.61
C ARG A 329 0.63 9.93 -5.52
N ILE A 330 0.75 10.47 -4.32
CA ILE A 330 1.46 9.79 -3.21
C ILE A 330 0.73 8.49 -2.86
N LYS A 331 -0.61 8.53 -2.71
CA LYS A 331 -1.42 7.31 -2.49
C LYS A 331 -1.21 6.26 -3.56
N SER A 332 -1.04 6.69 -4.82
CA SER A 332 -0.91 5.77 -5.95
C SER A 332 0.30 4.84 -5.86
N HIS A 333 1.32 5.21 -5.08
CA HIS A 333 2.49 4.35 -4.87
C HIS A 333 2.18 3.08 -4.07
N TRP A 334 1.06 3.05 -3.35
CA TRP A 334 0.58 1.89 -2.58
C TRP A 334 -0.59 1.16 -3.26
N TYR A 335 -0.92 1.49 -4.51
CA TYR A 335 -1.76 0.60 -5.32
C TYR A 335 -0.97 -0.64 -5.77
N ASN A 336 -1.71 -1.70 -6.13
CA ASN A 336 -1.07 -2.77 -6.89
C ASN A 336 -0.58 -2.23 -8.25
N PRO A 337 0.44 -2.85 -8.88
CA PRO A 337 1.09 -2.31 -10.08
C PRO A 337 0.12 -1.99 -11.24
N SER A 338 -0.89 -2.85 -11.45
CA SER A 338 -1.89 -2.66 -12.51
C SER A 338 -2.81 -1.46 -12.22
N ARG A 339 -3.27 -1.31 -10.98
CA ARG A 339 -4.12 -0.20 -10.53
C ARG A 339 -3.36 1.12 -10.51
N ARG A 340 -2.09 1.11 -10.08
CA ARG A 340 -1.21 2.28 -10.17
C ARG A 340 -1.11 2.80 -11.59
N ARG A 341 -0.79 1.94 -12.56
CA ARG A 341 -0.67 2.36 -13.97
C ARG A 341 -1.97 2.96 -14.50
N ARG A 342 -3.12 2.36 -14.16
CA ARG A 342 -4.45 2.89 -14.53
C ARG A 342 -4.73 4.24 -13.88
N TYR A 343 -4.37 4.42 -12.61
CA TYR A 343 -4.47 5.71 -11.92
C TYR A 343 -3.62 6.77 -12.63
N CYS A 344 -2.33 6.50 -12.86
CA CYS A 344 -1.43 7.42 -13.55
C CYS A 344 -2.02 7.86 -14.90
N MET A 345 -2.50 6.92 -15.72
CA MET A 345 -3.15 7.23 -17.00
C MET A 345 -4.34 8.18 -16.87
N LYS A 346 -5.17 8.03 -15.84
CA LYS A 346 -6.33 8.90 -15.61
C LYS A 346 -5.90 10.28 -15.15
N SER A 347 -5.00 10.35 -14.17
CA SER A 347 -4.51 11.61 -13.60
C SER A 347 -3.79 12.52 -14.62
N LEU A 348 -3.34 11.97 -15.75
CA LEU A 348 -2.69 12.75 -16.80
C LEU A 348 -3.58 13.87 -17.33
N PHE A 349 -4.89 13.64 -17.47
CA PHE A 349 -5.81 14.69 -17.89
C PHE A 349 -5.86 15.81 -16.83
N ASP A 350 -6.09 15.45 -15.57
CA ASP A 350 -6.17 16.39 -14.45
C ASP A 350 -4.89 17.25 -14.30
N TRP A 351 -3.71 16.64 -14.48
CA TRP A 351 -2.44 17.38 -14.52
C TRP A 351 -2.36 18.37 -15.69
N HIS A 352 -2.90 18.00 -16.86
CA HIS A 352 -2.91 18.87 -18.03
C HIS A 352 -3.93 20.01 -17.90
N GLU A 353 -5.09 19.74 -17.30
CA GLU A 353 -6.09 20.75 -16.98
C GLU A 353 -5.50 21.83 -16.06
N LEU A 354 -4.81 21.41 -14.98
CA LEU A 354 -4.11 22.36 -14.10
C LEU A 354 -3.02 23.15 -14.85
N TYR A 355 -2.24 22.48 -15.71
CA TYR A 355 -1.23 23.16 -16.53
C TYR A 355 -1.85 24.20 -17.47
N ALA A 356 -2.98 23.86 -18.10
CA ALA A 356 -3.69 24.75 -19.02
C ALA A 356 -4.25 25.96 -18.29
N LEU A 357 -4.92 25.74 -17.15
CA LEU A 357 -5.39 26.81 -16.27
C LEU A 357 -4.27 27.77 -15.90
N LEU A 358 -3.13 27.25 -15.43
CA LEU A 358 -2.00 28.08 -15.03
C LEU A 358 -1.37 28.85 -16.18
N THR A 359 -1.35 28.25 -17.37
CA THR A 359 -0.87 28.93 -18.59
C THR A 359 -1.79 30.10 -18.96
N ASP A 360 -3.11 29.92 -18.82
CA ASP A 360 -4.06 30.99 -19.08
C ASP A 360 -3.94 32.13 -18.06
N VAL A 361 -3.93 31.78 -16.77
CA VAL A 361 -3.73 32.72 -15.67
C VAL A 361 -2.42 33.50 -15.82
N GLN A 362 -1.35 32.87 -16.30
CA GLN A 362 -0.05 33.54 -16.54
C GLN A 362 -0.12 34.65 -17.60
N LYS A 363 -1.03 34.57 -18.60
CA LYS A 363 -1.23 35.64 -19.59
C LYS A 363 -1.73 36.94 -18.97
N HIS A 364 -2.35 36.84 -17.80
CA HIS A 364 -2.95 37.95 -17.05
C HIS A 364 -2.07 38.43 -15.88
N LEU A 365 -0.79 38.03 -15.84
CA LEU A 365 0.16 38.52 -14.85
C LEU A 365 0.97 39.68 -15.42
N ALA A 366 1.08 40.76 -14.64
CA ALA A 366 2.00 41.84 -14.93
C ALA A 366 3.46 41.31 -14.98
N PRO A 367 4.28 41.79 -15.94
CA PRO A 367 5.67 41.38 -16.07
C PRO A 367 6.48 41.82 -14.84
N VAL A 368 7.51 41.05 -14.51
CA VAL A 368 8.45 41.37 -13.42
C VAL A 368 9.85 41.54 -13.99
N SER A 369 10.63 42.47 -13.43
CA SER A 369 12.01 42.76 -13.84
C SER A 369 13.05 41.82 -13.24
N GLY A 370 12.63 40.87 -12.40
CA GLY A 370 13.49 39.88 -11.73
C GLY A 370 13.02 38.44 -11.93
N ILE A 371 13.36 37.57 -10.98
CA ILE A 371 13.00 36.15 -11.03
C ILE A 371 11.48 35.99 -10.91
N ASP A 372 10.84 35.49 -11.96
CA ASP A 372 9.41 35.20 -11.96
C ASP A 372 9.12 33.82 -11.33
N VAL A 373 9.10 33.73 -10.01
CA VAL A 373 8.77 32.47 -9.33
C VAL A 373 7.31 32.06 -9.57
N VAL A 374 6.40 33.02 -9.71
CA VAL A 374 4.97 32.77 -9.91
C VAL A 374 4.70 32.13 -11.28
N GLY A 375 5.33 32.64 -12.33
CA GLY A 375 5.25 32.11 -13.69
C GLY A 375 5.90 30.73 -13.85
N ARG A 376 6.63 30.25 -12.83
CA ARG A 376 7.30 28.94 -12.82
C ARG A 376 6.45 27.84 -12.18
N LEU A 377 5.29 28.18 -11.64
CA LEU A 377 4.31 27.18 -11.23
C LEU A 377 3.85 26.29 -12.41
N ARG A 378 3.67 26.90 -13.59
CA ARG A 378 3.29 26.21 -14.83
C ARG A 378 4.28 25.07 -15.19
N PRO A 379 5.59 25.32 -15.37
CA PRO A 379 6.54 24.24 -15.63
C PRO A 379 6.64 23.24 -14.47
N VAL A 380 6.47 23.62 -13.20
CA VAL A 380 6.42 22.63 -12.10
C VAL A 380 5.26 21.63 -12.29
N VAL A 381 4.06 22.10 -12.61
CA VAL A 381 2.91 21.22 -12.90
C VAL A 381 3.19 20.34 -14.13
N LEU A 382 3.81 20.91 -15.16
CA LEU A 382 4.18 20.16 -16.36
C LEU A 382 5.22 19.07 -16.07
N MET A 383 6.17 19.31 -15.16
CA MET A 383 7.13 18.31 -14.68
C MET A 383 6.41 17.12 -14.03
N TYR A 384 5.46 17.35 -13.13
CA TYR A 384 4.67 16.25 -12.52
C TYR A 384 3.89 15.44 -13.57
N ARG A 385 3.39 16.10 -14.62
CA ARG A 385 2.78 15.43 -15.76
C ARG A 385 3.79 14.54 -16.49
N PHE A 386 4.97 15.05 -16.83
CA PHE A 386 6.01 14.26 -17.51
C PHE A 386 6.49 13.06 -16.69
N GLU A 387 6.66 13.23 -15.38
CA GLU A 387 6.92 12.12 -14.47
C GLU A 387 5.83 11.06 -14.57
N THR A 388 4.56 11.46 -14.59
CA THR A 388 3.43 10.54 -14.70
C THR A 388 3.41 9.82 -16.05
N ILE A 389 3.71 10.50 -17.16
CA ILE A 389 3.83 9.87 -18.50
C ILE A 389 4.96 8.84 -18.50
N ARG A 390 6.13 9.20 -17.96
CA ARG A 390 7.28 8.30 -17.80
C ARG A 390 6.88 7.04 -17.03
N GLU A 391 6.19 7.19 -15.91
CA GLU A 391 5.71 6.06 -15.11
C GLU A 391 4.72 5.17 -15.89
N VAL A 392 3.81 5.75 -16.68
CA VAL A 392 2.89 4.98 -17.54
C VAL A 392 3.63 4.14 -18.58
N ILE A 393 4.69 4.69 -19.18
CA ILE A 393 5.51 4.00 -20.17
C ILE A 393 6.31 2.89 -19.51
N LEU A 394 7.09 3.22 -18.47
CA LEU A 394 8.01 2.29 -17.79
C LEU A 394 7.28 1.15 -17.08
N SER A 395 6.16 1.43 -16.41
CA SER A 395 5.31 0.37 -15.81
C SER A 395 4.74 -0.58 -16.86
N GLY A 396 4.61 -0.16 -18.12
CA GLY A 396 4.25 -1.04 -19.22
C GLY A 396 5.29 -2.13 -19.50
N PHE A 397 6.58 -1.84 -19.32
CA PHE A 397 7.63 -2.84 -19.39
C PHE A 397 7.60 -3.77 -18.18
N GLN A 398 7.46 -3.21 -16.97
CA GLN A 398 7.38 -3.97 -15.72
C GLN A 398 6.22 -4.98 -15.74
N LEU A 399 5.08 -4.59 -16.29
CA LEU A 399 3.87 -5.41 -16.43
C LEU A 399 3.86 -6.29 -17.69
N ALA A 400 4.97 -6.33 -18.44
CA ALA A 400 5.09 -7.08 -19.70
C ALA A 400 3.97 -6.78 -20.73
N LEU A 401 3.51 -5.52 -20.79
CA LEU A 401 2.40 -5.14 -21.65
C LEU A 401 2.81 -4.94 -23.11
N TYR A 402 4.09 -4.65 -23.38
CA TYR A 402 4.60 -4.47 -24.74
C TYR A 402 5.05 -5.80 -25.34
N SER A 403 4.46 -6.15 -26.48
CA SER A 403 4.99 -7.20 -27.35
C SER A 403 6.37 -6.78 -27.91
N VAL A 404 7.14 -7.75 -28.43
CA VAL A 404 8.49 -7.51 -28.98
C VAL A 404 8.48 -6.37 -30.00
N ASN A 405 7.49 -6.33 -30.90
CA ASN A 405 7.37 -5.31 -31.95
C ASN A 405 6.96 -3.92 -31.43
N GLU A 406 6.37 -3.83 -30.23
CA GLU A 406 5.96 -2.56 -29.61
C GLU A 406 7.10 -1.92 -28.80
N ARG A 407 8.08 -2.71 -28.34
CA ARG A 407 9.18 -2.24 -27.46
C ARG A 407 10.01 -1.12 -28.07
N PRO A 408 10.46 -1.18 -29.35
CA PRO A 408 11.29 -0.12 -29.92
C PRO A 408 10.55 1.22 -29.87
N PHE A 409 9.27 1.23 -30.25
CA PHE A 409 8.47 2.45 -30.26
C PHE A 409 8.21 2.99 -28.85
N ALA A 410 8.04 2.12 -27.85
CA ALA A 410 7.93 2.53 -26.45
C ALA A 410 9.23 3.19 -25.94
N TYR A 411 10.40 2.68 -26.32
CA TYR A 411 11.69 3.30 -25.99
C TYR A 411 11.91 4.64 -26.70
N TRP A 412 11.56 4.73 -27.98
CA TRP A 412 11.62 5.99 -28.73
C TRP A 412 10.71 7.05 -28.09
N TYR A 413 9.44 6.70 -27.83
CA TYR A 413 8.49 7.63 -27.22
C TYR A 413 8.93 8.06 -25.82
N LEU A 414 9.49 7.14 -25.02
CA LEU A 414 10.10 7.48 -23.74
C LEU A 414 11.23 8.49 -23.89
N ALA A 415 12.13 8.32 -24.88
CA ALA A 415 13.22 9.25 -25.11
C ALA A 415 12.72 10.66 -25.49
N GLN A 416 11.65 10.75 -26.28
CA GLN A 416 10.99 12.03 -26.63
C GLN A 416 10.37 12.71 -25.40
N VAL A 417 9.66 11.95 -24.56
CA VAL A 417 9.10 12.47 -23.30
C VAL A 417 10.22 12.96 -22.38
N LEU A 418 11.33 12.23 -22.28
CA LEU A 418 12.47 12.61 -21.44
C LEU A 418 13.16 13.88 -21.93
N GLU A 419 13.21 14.11 -23.24
CA GLU A 419 13.75 15.36 -23.81
C GLU A 419 12.94 16.57 -23.35
N GLN A 420 11.62 16.50 -23.49
CA GLN A 420 10.71 17.57 -23.05
C GLN A 420 10.75 17.77 -21.53
N HIS A 421 10.90 16.69 -20.77
CA HIS A 421 11.05 16.75 -19.32
C HIS A 421 12.36 17.43 -18.89
N LEU A 422 13.46 17.17 -19.59
CA LEU A 422 14.74 17.85 -19.32
C LEU A 422 14.65 19.36 -19.58
N SER A 423 14.03 19.78 -20.70
CA SER A 423 13.79 21.20 -20.96
C SER A 423 12.93 21.86 -19.88
N CYS A 424 11.95 21.12 -19.33
CA CYS A 424 11.15 21.58 -18.21
C CYS A 424 11.97 21.79 -16.93
N PHE A 425 12.98 20.94 -16.67
CA PHE A 425 13.90 21.15 -15.55
C PHE A 425 14.80 22.37 -15.74
N ASP A 426 15.26 22.64 -16.96
CA ASP A 426 16.07 23.83 -17.23
C ASP A 426 15.30 25.10 -16.86
N GLU A 427 14.01 25.19 -17.21
CA GLU A 427 13.13 26.29 -16.83
C GLU A 427 12.96 26.46 -15.31
N ILE A 428 12.85 25.35 -14.56
CA ILE A 428 12.65 25.38 -13.11
C ILE A 428 13.97 25.73 -12.38
N ILE A 429 15.07 25.08 -12.76
CA ILE A 429 16.37 25.25 -12.11
C ILE A 429 16.91 26.68 -12.26
N GLU A 430 16.63 27.34 -13.38
CA GLU A 430 17.05 28.71 -13.67
C GLU A 430 16.65 29.69 -12.55
N VAL A 431 15.45 29.53 -11.99
CA VAL A 431 14.87 30.46 -11.01
C VAL A 431 15.10 30.09 -9.55
N LEU A 432 15.51 28.85 -9.29
CA LEU A 432 15.67 28.37 -7.93
C LEU A 432 16.94 28.94 -7.30
N PRO A 433 16.89 29.40 -6.04
CA PRO A 433 18.10 29.75 -5.31
C PRO A 433 18.99 28.51 -5.08
N ASN A 434 20.23 28.70 -4.67
CA ASN A 434 21.09 27.62 -4.19
C ASN A 434 20.48 26.99 -2.92
N SER A 435 19.66 25.97 -3.13
CA SER A 435 18.73 25.39 -2.16
C SER A 435 18.59 23.89 -2.41
N VAL A 436 18.00 23.18 -1.44
CA VAL A 436 17.78 21.73 -1.54
C VAL A 436 16.99 21.34 -2.80
N PRO A 437 15.85 22.00 -3.15
CA PRO A 437 15.13 21.71 -4.40
C PRO A 437 16.01 21.85 -5.66
N ARG A 438 16.88 22.87 -5.71
CA ARG A 438 17.79 23.06 -6.85
C ARG A 438 18.75 21.88 -7.01
N PHE A 439 19.35 21.40 -5.92
CA PHE A 439 20.25 20.24 -5.96
C PHE A 439 19.51 18.95 -6.35
N GLU A 440 18.29 18.77 -5.83
CA GLU A 440 17.44 17.62 -6.16
C GLU A 440 17.07 17.61 -7.65
N PHE A 441 16.63 18.74 -8.22
CA PHE A 441 16.33 18.81 -9.65
C PHE A 441 17.56 18.62 -10.53
N GLN A 442 18.73 19.13 -10.12
CA GLN A 442 19.98 18.86 -10.84
C GLN A 442 20.35 17.37 -10.83
N PHE A 443 20.14 16.68 -9.71
CA PHE A 443 20.33 15.24 -9.63
C PHE A 443 19.34 14.50 -10.54
N ARG A 444 18.06 14.86 -10.48
CA ARG A 444 17.01 14.27 -11.34
C ARG A 444 17.30 14.51 -12.81
N ALA A 445 17.74 15.69 -13.21
CA ALA A 445 18.13 15.99 -14.59
C ALA A 445 19.24 15.05 -15.06
N ARG A 446 20.32 14.88 -14.28
CA ARG A 446 21.40 13.92 -14.61
C ARG A 446 20.89 12.48 -14.75
N TYR A 447 20.01 12.07 -13.85
CA TYR A 447 19.37 10.76 -13.91
C TYR A 447 18.54 10.59 -15.20
N LEU A 448 17.75 11.60 -15.58
CA LEU A 448 16.94 11.55 -16.80
C LEU A 448 17.78 11.62 -18.07
N THR A 449 18.90 12.34 -18.08
CA THR A 449 19.85 12.30 -19.20
C THR A 449 20.38 10.88 -19.41
N ALA A 450 20.76 10.19 -18.33
CA ALA A 450 21.19 8.80 -18.42
C ALA A 450 20.06 7.89 -18.91
N LEU A 451 18.84 8.05 -18.38
CA LEU A 451 17.67 7.27 -18.79
C LEU A 451 17.29 7.52 -20.25
N GLN A 452 17.44 8.75 -20.75
CA GLN A 452 17.19 9.12 -22.14
C GLN A 452 18.20 8.44 -23.07
N ALA A 453 19.49 8.50 -22.74
CA ALA A 453 20.54 7.82 -23.48
C ALA A 453 20.32 6.29 -23.52
N LEU A 454 19.94 5.69 -22.40
CA LEU A 454 19.57 4.27 -22.33
C LEU A 454 18.36 3.97 -23.22
N SER A 455 17.32 4.80 -23.18
CA SER A 455 16.11 4.62 -23.99
C SER A 455 16.41 4.72 -25.48
N PHE A 456 17.20 5.70 -25.90
CA PHE A 456 17.64 5.84 -27.29
C PHE A 456 18.49 4.65 -27.75
N THR A 457 19.41 4.18 -26.91
CA THR A 457 20.24 3.00 -27.20
C THR A 457 19.38 1.75 -27.35
N LEU A 458 18.43 1.53 -26.43
CA LEU A 458 17.52 0.39 -26.50
C LEU A 458 16.61 0.46 -27.72
N PHE A 459 16.14 1.65 -28.11
CA PHE A 459 15.44 1.85 -29.37
C PHE A 459 16.32 1.43 -30.57
N ALA A 460 17.54 1.97 -30.68
CA ALA A 460 18.44 1.69 -31.79
C ALA A 460 18.78 0.19 -31.94
N VAL A 461 18.99 -0.52 -30.83
CA VAL A 461 19.28 -1.96 -30.84
C VAL A 461 18.05 -2.79 -31.18
N THR A 462 16.86 -2.35 -30.75
CA THR A 462 15.62 -3.12 -30.94
C THR A 462 14.85 -2.76 -32.20
N ILE A 463 15.19 -1.68 -32.91
CA ILE A 463 14.44 -1.22 -34.09
C ILE A 463 14.31 -2.29 -35.18
N LYS A 464 15.31 -3.16 -35.34
CA LYS A 464 15.28 -4.28 -36.30
C LYS A 464 14.19 -5.32 -36.00
N THR A 465 13.66 -5.33 -34.77
CA THR A 465 12.55 -6.20 -34.37
C THR A 465 11.18 -5.64 -34.79
N MET A 466 11.12 -4.41 -35.33
CA MET A 466 9.88 -3.84 -35.87
C MET A 466 9.51 -4.50 -37.20
N GLY A 467 8.85 -5.65 -37.14
CA GLY A 467 8.36 -6.36 -38.32
C GLY A 467 6.91 -6.03 -38.73
N SER A 468 6.24 -5.10 -38.04
CA SER A 468 4.83 -4.76 -38.28
C SER A 468 4.68 -3.62 -39.29
N SER A 469 3.60 -3.61 -40.07
CA SER A 469 3.25 -2.48 -40.94
C SER A 469 3.10 -1.19 -40.14
N TRP A 470 3.37 -0.05 -40.77
CA TRP A 470 3.23 1.27 -40.13
C TRP A 470 1.82 1.50 -39.59
N GLU A 471 0.79 1.08 -40.32
CA GLU A 471 -0.60 1.16 -39.89
C GLU A 471 -0.84 0.39 -38.57
N ARG A 472 -0.32 -0.84 -38.47
CA ARG A 472 -0.45 -1.64 -37.24
C ARG A 472 0.31 -1.01 -36.08
N LEU A 473 1.49 -0.44 -36.33
CA LEU A 473 2.27 0.27 -35.32
C LEU A 473 1.51 1.50 -34.80
N ARG A 474 0.94 2.29 -35.70
CA ARG A 474 0.10 3.45 -35.36
C ARG A 474 -1.13 3.05 -34.52
N LEU A 475 -1.86 2.01 -34.93
CA LEU A 475 -3.03 1.52 -34.18
C LEU A 475 -2.64 1.02 -32.78
N ASN A 476 -1.51 0.30 -32.67
CA ASN A 476 -1.00 -0.12 -31.38
C ASN A 476 -0.62 1.07 -30.51
N PHE A 477 0.04 2.09 -31.07
CA PHE A 477 0.39 3.32 -30.37
C PHE A 477 -0.85 4.00 -29.78
N LEU A 478 -1.87 4.26 -30.60
CA LEU A 478 -3.13 4.85 -30.16
C LEU A 478 -3.79 4.03 -29.04
N ARG A 479 -3.77 2.70 -29.15
CA ARG A 479 -4.30 1.81 -28.11
C ARG A 479 -3.52 1.91 -26.78
N ARG A 480 -2.18 1.96 -26.84
CA ARG A 480 -1.31 1.99 -25.65
C ARG A 480 -1.32 3.35 -24.95
N TYR A 481 -1.44 4.41 -25.73
CA TYR A 481 -1.39 5.80 -25.30
C TYR A 481 -2.73 6.53 -25.48
N LYS A 482 -3.85 5.79 -25.41
CA LYS A 482 -5.20 6.35 -25.54
C LYS A 482 -5.47 7.54 -24.61
N TRP A 483 -4.79 7.60 -23.46
CA TRP A 483 -4.85 8.71 -22.50
C TRP A 483 -4.35 10.04 -23.08
N ALA A 484 -3.55 10.02 -24.16
CA ALA A 484 -3.04 11.21 -24.85
C ALA A 484 -4.02 11.73 -25.91
N PHE A 485 -5.10 11.00 -26.19
CA PHE A 485 -6.07 11.25 -27.26
C PHE A 485 -7.50 11.22 -26.77
N VAL A 486 -7.72 11.46 -25.47
CA VAL A 486 -9.06 11.47 -24.89
C VAL A 486 -9.82 12.74 -25.35
N HIS A 487 -11.12 12.62 -25.59
CA HIS A 487 -11.93 13.69 -26.17
C HIS A 487 -12.03 14.94 -25.29
N GLU A 488 -11.85 14.79 -23.98
CA GLU A 488 -11.88 15.85 -22.98
C GLU A 488 -10.79 16.90 -23.22
N TYR A 489 -9.70 16.57 -23.94
CA TYR A 489 -8.72 17.58 -24.35
C TYR A 489 -9.27 18.58 -25.38
N ALA A 490 -10.35 18.26 -26.09
CA ALA A 490 -10.97 19.19 -27.04
C ALA A 490 -11.63 20.38 -26.34
N ASP A 491 -11.94 20.26 -25.05
CA ASP A 491 -12.52 21.32 -24.22
C ASP A 491 -11.46 22.25 -23.62
N ILE A 492 -10.17 21.99 -23.88
CA ILE A 492 -9.03 22.76 -23.36
C ILE A 492 -8.28 23.41 -24.53
N ASP A 493 -8.19 24.75 -24.53
CA ASP A 493 -7.54 25.52 -25.60
C ASP A 493 -6.04 25.19 -25.79
N ILE A 494 -5.40 24.70 -24.75
CA ILE A 494 -3.97 24.36 -24.76
C ILE A 494 -3.80 22.89 -25.15
N PRO A 495 -3.11 22.60 -26.25
CA PRO A 495 -2.99 21.25 -26.76
C PRO A 495 -2.23 20.35 -25.76
N PRO A 496 -2.58 19.05 -25.69
CA PRO A 496 -1.91 18.12 -24.81
C PRO A 496 -0.42 18.00 -25.14
N VAL A 497 0.44 18.26 -24.14
CA VAL A 497 1.89 18.08 -24.32
C VAL A 497 2.20 16.58 -24.47
N CYS A 498 3.10 16.25 -25.41
CA CYS A 498 3.49 14.89 -25.81
C CYS A 498 2.38 14.03 -26.46
N SER A 499 1.39 14.65 -27.11
CA SER A 499 0.34 13.95 -27.86
C SER A 499 0.68 13.69 -29.34
N THR A 500 1.94 13.84 -29.77
CA THR A 500 2.31 13.68 -31.18
C THR A 500 2.14 12.22 -31.61
N ALA A 501 1.18 11.96 -32.51
CA ALA A 501 0.93 10.68 -33.16
C ALA A 501 1.50 10.63 -34.57
#